data_AF-A0A1Q6A3Q8-F1
#
_entry.id   AF-A0A1Q6A3Q8-F1
#
_cell.length_a   1.000
_cell.length_b   1.000
_cell.length_c   1.000
_cell.angle_alpha   90.00
_cell.angle_beta   90.00
_cell.angle_gamma   90.00
#
_symmetry.space_group_name_H-M   'P 1'
#
loop_
_entity.id
_entity.type
_entity.pdbx_description
1 polymer ?
#
loop_
_entity_poly.entity_id
_entity_poly.type
_entity_poly.pdbx_seq_one_letter_code
_entity_poly.pdbx_strand_id
1 'polypeptide(L)'
;MKNLIVGIAVAVGMCIGVPVYLFVVNNLFHKGNNVKNIVPVYIHNSQQFKVLVPDRDPRDPNSLLTYKDTSYFSKLQKNGRGDLFKIKIFSSEYKKYFEIRMFDSSPTIFLPDILSKKYVILTVNKGEWSNPLLGTRENPVPVFKYEGTPPITYGGGTYEVSGEAYKHNVTQYLSFMLTKDEFEKRFGKQDK
;
A
#
# COMPACT_ATOMS: atom_id res chain seq x y z
N MET A 1 8.61 55.04 -15.63
CA MET A 1 9.48 53.92 -16.09
C MET A 1 9.78 52.89 -15.01
N LYS A 2 10.28 53.29 -13.82
CA LYS A 2 10.61 52.35 -12.71
C LYS A 2 9.48 51.39 -12.33
N ASN A 3 8.25 51.90 -12.17
CA ASN A 3 7.10 51.08 -11.76
C ASN A 3 6.65 50.07 -12.83
N LEU A 4 6.89 50.37 -14.12
CA LEU A 4 6.59 49.47 -15.24
C LEU A 4 7.56 48.29 -15.26
N ILE A 5 8.86 48.56 -15.05
CA ILE A 5 9.91 47.54 -14.99
C ILE A 5 9.69 46.62 -13.78
N VAL A 6 9.30 47.19 -12.62
CA VAL A 6 8.94 46.41 -11.43
C VAL A 6 7.71 45.54 -11.71
N GLY A 7 6.68 46.07 -12.37
CA GLY A 7 5.49 45.31 -12.75
C GLY A 7 5.80 44.13 -13.69
N ILE A 8 6.65 44.34 -14.70
CA ILE A 8 7.09 43.29 -15.63
C ILE A 8 7.92 42.23 -14.89
N ALA A 9 8.86 42.64 -14.02
CA ALA A 9 9.67 41.71 -13.26
C ALA A 9 8.83 40.83 -12.31
N VAL A 10 7.84 41.42 -11.64
CA VAL A 10 6.89 40.69 -10.80
C VAL A 10 6.04 39.72 -11.63
N ALA A 11 5.52 40.16 -12.77
CA ALA A 11 4.74 39.30 -13.67
C ALA A 11 5.56 38.11 -14.20
N VAL A 12 6.80 38.33 -14.62
CA VAL A 12 7.72 37.26 -15.05
C VAL A 12 8.05 36.31 -13.90
N GLY A 13 8.30 36.83 -12.70
CA GLY A 13 8.54 36.03 -11.50
C GLY A 13 7.35 35.13 -11.15
N MET A 14 6.12 35.63 -11.24
CA MET A 14 4.92 34.83 -10.98
C MET A 14 4.60 33.84 -12.10
N CYS A 15 4.69 34.24 -13.37
CA CYS A 15 4.32 33.40 -14.51
C CYS A 15 5.37 32.33 -14.85
N ILE A 16 6.65 32.58 -14.58
CA ILE A 16 7.74 31.66 -14.93
C ILE A 16 8.44 31.15 -13.68
N GLY A 17 8.82 32.04 -12.77
CA GLY A 17 9.55 31.68 -11.56
C GLY A 17 8.78 30.70 -10.67
N VAL A 18 7.49 30.96 -10.41
CA VAL A 18 6.66 30.07 -9.58
C VAL A 18 6.46 28.69 -10.23
N PRO A 19 6.06 28.56 -11.51
CA PRO A 19 5.94 27.25 -12.16
C PRO A 19 7.26 26.48 -12.23
N VAL A 20 8.39 27.14 -12.52
CA VAL A 20 9.71 26.50 -12.55
C VAL A 20 10.11 26.03 -11.15
N TYR A 21 9.92 26.86 -10.13
CA TYR A 21 10.17 26.47 -8.75
C TYR A 21 9.32 25.26 -8.34
N LEU A 22 8.01 25.28 -8.61
CA LEU A 22 7.12 24.16 -8.33
C LEU A 22 7.54 22.90 -9.10
N PHE A 23 7.94 23.03 -10.36
CA PHE A 23 8.46 21.92 -11.16
C PHE A 23 9.73 21.31 -10.55
N VAL A 24 10.69 22.15 -10.16
CA VAL A 24 11.95 21.72 -9.54
C VAL A 24 11.69 21.04 -8.20
N VAL A 25 10.89 21.64 -7.31
CA VAL A 25 10.54 21.05 -6.02
C VAL A 25 9.78 19.72 -6.19
N ASN A 26 8.85 19.67 -7.14
CA ASN A 26 8.11 18.45 -7.46
C ASN A 26 9.03 17.33 -8.01
N ASN A 27 10.05 17.68 -8.80
CA ASN A 27 10.97 16.71 -9.39
C ASN A 27 12.07 16.24 -8.42
N LEU A 28 12.50 17.10 -7.51
CA LEU A 28 13.57 16.80 -6.53
C LEU A 28 13.06 16.06 -5.29
N PHE A 29 11.92 16.49 -4.73
CA PHE A 29 11.49 16.02 -3.41
C PHE A 29 10.34 15.01 -3.44
N HIS A 30 9.71 14.79 -4.59
CA HIS A 30 8.49 13.98 -4.68
C HIS A 30 8.64 12.80 -5.66
N LYS A 31 9.80 12.13 -5.71
CA LYS A 31 9.94 10.86 -6.44
C LYS A 31 9.81 9.71 -5.44
N GLY A 32 8.94 8.74 -5.73
CA GLY A 32 8.88 7.51 -4.95
C GLY A 32 10.18 6.72 -5.05
N ASN A 33 10.30 5.65 -4.27
CA ASN A 33 11.49 4.81 -4.28
C ASN A 33 11.69 4.15 -5.66
N ASN A 34 12.95 3.90 -6.05
CA ASN A 34 13.23 3.14 -7.26
C ASN A 34 13.08 1.64 -6.98
N VAL A 35 11.93 1.06 -7.36
CA VAL A 35 11.57 -0.31 -6.96
C VAL A 35 11.70 -1.34 -8.08
N LYS A 36 12.06 -0.94 -9.30
CA LYS A 36 11.99 -1.80 -10.50
C LYS A 36 12.66 -3.15 -10.32
N ASN A 37 13.87 -3.17 -9.76
CA ASN A 37 14.65 -4.39 -9.53
C ASN A 37 14.33 -5.05 -8.18
N ILE A 38 13.67 -4.34 -7.26
CA ILE A 38 13.36 -4.82 -5.91
C ILE A 38 12.04 -5.60 -5.88
N VAL A 39 11.04 -5.19 -6.67
CA VAL A 39 9.71 -5.83 -6.69
C VAL A 39 9.79 -7.34 -6.97
N PRO A 40 10.52 -7.83 -8.00
CA PRO A 40 10.62 -9.27 -8.25
C PRO A 40 11.28 -10.03 -7.09
N VAL A 41 12.33 -9.47 -6.50
CA VAL A 41 13.05 -10.05 -5.35
C VAL A 41 12.14 -10.11 -4.13
N TYR A 42 11.40 -9.04 -3.86
CA TYR A 42 10.43 -8.97 -2.76
C TYR A 42 9.35 -10.05 -2.90
N ILE A 43 8.79 -10.19 -4.10
CA ILE A 43 7.74 -11.18 -4.42
C ILE A 43 8.29 -12.60 -4.27
N HIS A 44 9.46 -12.88 -4.85
CA HIS A 44 10.10 -14.20 -4.76
C HIS A 44 10.46 -14.58 -3.32
N ASN A 45 10.86 -13.62 -2.50
CA ASN A 45 11.18 -13.83 -1.09
C ASN A 45 9.93 -13.83 -0.19
N SER A 46 8.87 -14.49 -0.61
CA SER A 46 7.62 -14.61 0.14
C SER A 46 7.34 -16.05 0.56
N GLN A 47 6.47 -16.20 1.54
CA GLN A 47 5.98 -17.48 2.05
C GLN A 47 4.47 -17.38 2.34
N GLN A 48 3.82 -18.54 2.42
CA GLN A 48 2.37 -18.62 2.59
C GLN A 48 2.00 -19.02 4.01
N PHE A 49 0.94 -18.40 4.52
CA PHE A 49 0.35 -18.70 5.82
C PHE A 49 -1.12 -19.00 5.65
N LYS A 50 -1.57 -20.17 6.12
CA LYS A 50 -2.99 -20.47 6.22
C LYS A 50 -3.52 -19.84 7.50
N VAL A 51 -4.51 -18.95 7.38
CA VAL A 51 -5.08 -18.18 8.49
C VAL A 51 -6.58 -18.37 8.52
N LEU A 52 -7.12 -18.75 9.68
CA LEU A 52 -8.56 -18.65 9.93
C LEU A 52 -8.92 -17.20 10.22
N VAL A 53 -9.79 -16.62 9.40
CA VAL A 53 -10.28 -15.26 9.61
C VAL A 53 -11.26 -15.26 10.80
N PRO A 54 -11.08 -14.37 11.79
CA PRO A 54 -12.00 -14.23 12.92
C PRO A 54 -13.43 -13.90 12.48
N ASP A 55 -14.38 -14.06 13.40
CA ASP A 55 -15.72 -13.53 13.19
C ASP A 55 -15.67 -12.00 13.10
N ARG A 56 -16.52 -11.43 12.23
CA ARG A 56 -16.66 -9.98 12.10
C ARG A 56 -17.74 -9.51 13.04
N ASP A 57 -17.36 -8.68 14.01
CA ASP A 57 -18.33 -7.82 14.70
C ASP A 57 -18.13 -6.36 14.25
N PRO A 58 -18.98 -5.83 13.37
CA PRO A 58 -18.86 -4.44 12.91
C PRO A 58 -19.18 -3.42 14.01
N ARG A 59 -19.77 -3.85 15.13
CA ARG A 59 -20.11 -2.97 16.26
C ARG A 59 -18.99 -2.89 17.31
N ASP A 60 -18.04 -3.82 17.25
CA ASP A 60 -16.91 -3.85 18.17
C ASP A 60 -15.73 -3.03 17.61
N PRO A 61 -15.38 -1.88 18.23
CA PRO A 61 -14.19 -1.14 17.83
C PRO A 61 -12.90 -1.94 18.06
N ASN A 62 -12.96 -3.00 18.88
CA ASN A 62 -11.88 -3.93 19.16
C ASN A 62 -11.92 -5.21 18.33
N SER A 63 -12.77 -5.26 17.30
CA SER A 63 -12.89 -6.43 16.43
C SER A 63 -11.52 -6.87 15.90
N LEU A 64 -11.33 -8.19 15.90
CA LEU A 64 -10.14 -8.87 15.39
C LEU A 64 -10.11 -8.91 13.86
N LEU A 65 -11.23 -8.60 13.21
CA LEU A 65 -11.39 -8.41 11.77
C LEU A 65 -11.95 -7.00 11.52
N THR A 66 -11.14 -6.12 10.94
CA THR A 66 -11.55 -4.75 10.60
C THR A 66 -11.24 -4.39 9.15
N TYR A 67 -11.92 -3.36 8.66
CA TYR A 67 -11.75 -2.83 7.32
C TYR A 67 -11.63 -1.32 7.34
N LYS A 68 -10.82 -0.79 6.43
CA LYS A 68 -10.70 0.65 6.17
C LYS A 68 -10.49 0.90 4.68
N ASP A 69 -11.29 1.79 4.12
CA ASP A 69 -11.00 2.47 2.86
C ASP A 69 -10.22 3.75 3.13
N THR A 70 -9.19 4.02 2.36
CA THR A 70 -8.40 5.25 2.49
C THR A 70 -7.72 5.60 1.18
N SER A 71 -7.05 6.75 1.13
CA SER A 71 -6.24 7.13 -0.02
C SER A 71 -4.77 7.20 0.36
N TYR A 72 -3.91 7.10 -0.65
CA TYR A 72 -2.47 7.32 -0.53
C TYR A 72 -2.00 8.22 -1.66
N PHE A 73 -0.87 8.90 -1.45
CA PHE A 73 -0.26 9.70 -2.50
C PHE A 73 0.52 8.80 -3.45
N SER A 74 0.22 8.89 -4.74
CA SER A 74 0.92 8.15 -5.79
C SER A 74 1.04 9.00 -7.04
N LYS A 75 2.28 9.17 -7.52
CA LYS A 75 2.53 9.83 -8.81
C LYS A 75 2.26 8.96 -10.01
N LEU A 76 2.05 7.65 -9.82
CA LEU A 76 1.61 6.77 -10.91
C LEU A 76 0.15 7.06 -11.29
N GLN A 77 -0.61 7.67 -10.39
CA GLN A 77 -2.01 8.05 -10.62
C GLN A 77 -2.12 9.46 -11.19
N LYS A 78 -3.03 9.65 -12.16
CA LYS A 78 -3.24 10.91 -12.89
C LYS A 78 -3.51 12.11 -11.95
N ASN A 79 -4.19 11.87 -10.83
CA ASN A 79 -4.57 12.90 -9.86
C ASN A 79 -3.64 12.95 -8.63
N GLY A 80 -2.50 12.24 -8.66
CA GLY A 80 -1.54 12.19 -7.55
C GLY A 80 -2.03 11.41 -6.32
N ARG A 81 -3.20 10.78 -6.40
CA ARG A 81 -3.83 10.00 -5.33
C ARG A 81 -4.32 8.67 -5.89
N GLY A 82 -4.14 7.61 -5.11
CA GLY A 82 -4.72 6.31 -5.35
C GLY A 82 -5.55 5.85 -4.15
N ASP A 83 -6.34 4.82 -4.37
CA ASP A 83 -7.20 4.22 -3.35
C ASP A 83 -6.49 3.05 -2.67
N LEU A 84 -6.73 2.87 -1.37
CA LEU A 84 -6.08 1.85 -0.57
C LEU A 84 -7.09 1.19 0.35
N PHE A 85 -7.50 -0.01 -0.04
CA PHE A 85 -8.38 -0.87 0.72
C PHE A 85 -7.55 -1.73 1.69
N LYS A 86 -7.91 -1.71 2.98
CA LYS A 86 -7.19 -2.43 4.03
C LYS A 86 -8.11 -3.35 4.83
N ILE A 87 -7.76 -4.63 4.93
CA ILE A 87 -8.40 -5.58 5.85
C ILE A 87 -7.39 -6.03 6.89
N LYS A 88 -7.68 -5.79 8.16
CA LYS A 88 -6.86 -6.23 9.28
C LYS A 88 -7.43 -7.49 9.90
N ILE A 89 -6.60 -8.49 10.11
CA ILE A 89 -6.96 -9.82 10.60
C ILE A 89 -6.01 -10.18 11.73
N PHE A 90 -6.53 -10.49 12.92
CA PHE A 90 -5.75 -11.17 13.94
C PHE A 90 -5.76 -12.67 13.71
N SER A 91 -4.59 -13.30 13.70
CA SER A 91 -4.48 -14.76 13.77
C SER A 91 -4.14 -15.18 15.20
N SER A 92 -5.01 -16.00 15.79
CA SER A 92 -4.75 -16.63 17.09
C SER A 92 -3.61 -17.65 17.04
N GLU A 93 -3.48 -18.37 15.92
CA GLU A 93 -2.42 -19.37 15.67
C GLU A 93 -1.04 -18.73 15.69
N TYR A 94 -0.85 -17.64 14.93
CA TYR A 94 0.43 -16.95 14.81
C TYR A 94 0.62 -15.85 15.86
N LYS A 95 -0.42 -15.52 16.63
CA LYS A 95 -0.45 -14.42 17.62
C LYS A 95 0.00 -13.08 17.02
N LYS A 96 -0.35 -12.84 15.75
CA LYS A 96 0.00 -11.63 15.01
C LYS A 96 -1.20 -11.07 14.25
N TYR A 97 -1.22 -9.75 14.10
CA TYR A 97 -2.09 -9.07 13.15
C TYR A 97 -1.45 -9.05 11.77
N PHE A 98 -2.26 -9.37 10.77
CA PHE A 98 -1.98 -9.21 9.34
C PHE A 98 -2.85 -8.08 8.79
N GLU A 99 -2.37 -7.37 7.76
CA GLU A 99 -3.15 -6.37 7.04
C GLU A 99 -3.04 -6.58 5.53
N ILE A 100 -4.13 -7.08 4.93
CA ILE A 100 -4.27 -7.16 3.48
C ILE A 100 -4.43 -5.74 2.95
N ARG A 101 -3.54 -5.34 2.04
CA ARG A 101 -3.51 -4.03 1.41
C ARG A 101 -3.69 -4.19 -0.10
N MET A 102 -4.76 -3.62 -0.62
CA MET A 102 -5.05 -3.61 -2.06
C MET A 102 -5.06 -2.16 -2.53
N PHE A 103 -4.15 -1.85 -3.46
CA PHE A 103 -3.97 -0.51 -4.00
C PHE A 103 -4.71 -0.40 -5.32
N ASP A 104 -5.39 0.72 -5.52
CA ASP A 104 -6.14 1.06 -6.74
C ASP A 104 -7.11 -0.06 -7.16
N SER A 105 -7.63 -0.77 -6.15
CA SER A 105 -8.58 -1.85 -6.28
C SER A 105 -9.80 -1.49 -5.45
N SER A 106 -10.98 -1.66 -6.04
CA SER A 106 -12.25 -1.43 -5.38
C SER A 106 -12.95 -2.77 -5.20
N PRO A 107 -12.49 -3.64 -4.28
CA PRO A 107 -13.24 -4.84 -3.93
C PRO A 107 -14.54 -4.41 -3.23
N THR A 108 -15.47 -5.34 -3.13
CA THR A 108 -16.73 -5.08 -2.42
C THR A 108 -16.47 -4.72 -0.95
N ILE A 109 -17.19 -3.72 -0.44
CA ILE A 109 -17.15 -3.34 0.99
C ILE A 109 -17.57 -4.49 1.91
N PHE A 110 -18.27 -5.49 1.36
CA PHE A 110 -18.69 -6.71 2.06
C PHE A 110 -17.58 -7.76 2.13
N LEU A 111 -16.40 -7.53 1.53
CA LEU A 111 -15.31 -8.49 1.52
C LEU A 111 -14.93 -8.99 2.93
N PRO A 112 -14.84 -8.13 3.97
CA PRO A 112 -14.60 -8.61 5.34
C PRO A 112 -15.67 -9.60 5.82
N ASP A 113 -16.96 -9.35 5.53
CA ASP A 113 -18.05 -10.27 5.86
C ASP A 113 -17.92 -11.59 5.09
N ILE A 114 -17.56 -11.51 3.81
CA ILE A 114 -17.38 -12.68 2.95
C ILE A 114 -16.22 -13.55 3.43
N LEU A 115 -15.16 -12.94 3.98
CA LEU A 115 -13.98 -13.64 4.51
C LEU A 115 -14.19 -14.17 5.94
N SER A 116 -15.11 -13.58 6.71
CA SER A 116 -15.39 -13.97 8.10
C SER A 116 -15.55 -15.49 8.26
N LYS A 117 -14.87 -16.07 9.25
CA LYS A 117 -14.87 -17.52 9.57
C LYS A 117 -14.35 -18.44 8.46
N LYS A 118 -13.69 -17.92 7.43
CA LYS A 118 -13.08 -18.73 6.36
C LYS A 118 -11.57 -18.82 6.52
N TYR A 119 -10.99 -19.89 5.98
CA TYR A 119 -9.55 -19.97 5.83
C TYR A 119 -9.11 -19.21 4.59
N VAL A 120 -8.04 -18.44 4.74
CA VAL A 120 -7.35 -17.74 3.65
C VAL A 120 -5.86 -18.10 3.68
N ILE A 121 -5.25 -18.10 2.50
CA ILE A 121 -3.80 -18.22 2.34
C ILE A 121 -3.24 -16.82 2.13
N LEU A 122 -2.48 -16.32 3.08
CA LEU A 122 -1.81 -15.02 3.01
C LEU A 122 -0.40 -15.20 2.48
N THR A 123 -0.01 -14.45 1.45
CA THR A 123 1.37 -14.43 0.96
C THR A 123 2.12 -13.25 1.56
N VAL A 124 3.16 -13.55 2.34
CA VAL A 124 3.89 -12.59 3.17
C VAL A 124 5.37 -12.65 2.86
N ASN A 125 6.00 -11.49 2.68
CA ASN A 125 7.45 -11.43 2.51
C ASN A 125 8.18 -11.89 3.79
N LYS A 126 9.22 -12.70 3.64
CA LYS A 126 9.96 -13.30 4.76
C LYS A 126 10.63 -12.25 5.66
N GLY A 127 11.10 -11.14 5.07
CA GLY A 127 11.66 -10.01 5.82
C GLY A 127 10.63 -9.37 6.73
N GLU A 128 9.44 -9.06 6.21
CA GLU A 128 8.34 -8.50 7.02
C GLU A 128 7.88 -9.47 8.11
N TRP A 129 7.85 -10.77 7.82
CA TRP A 129 7.50 -11.79 8.80
C TRP A 129 8.49 -11.84 9.97
N SER A 130 9.79 -11.82 9.66
CA SER A 130 10.88 -11.90 10.64
C SER A 130 11.08 -10.62 11.45
N ASN A 131 10.47 -9.51 11.03
CA ASN A 131 10.63 -8.22 11.70
C ASN A 131 9.88 -8.21 13.04
N PRO A 132 10.57 -8.04 14.18
CA PRO A 132 9.93 -8.05 15.50
C PRO A 132 9.06 -6.83 15.75
N LEU A 133 9.23 -5.75 14.97
CA LEU A 133 8.41 -4.55 15.07
C LEU A 133 7.03 -4.71 14.40
N LEU A 134 6.81 -5.82 13.69
CA LEU A 134 5.58 -6.13 12.97
C LEU A 134 4.78 -7.27 13.60
N GLY A 135 3.46 -7.19 13.43
CA GLY A 135 2.49 -8.16 13.93
C GLY A 135 1.67 -7.64 15.11
N THR A 136 1.86 -6.40 15.54
CA THR A 136 0.98 -5.76 16.51
C THR A 136 -0.26 -5.18 15.83
N ARG A 137 -1.26 -4.78 16.62
CA ARG A 137 -2.48 -4.19 16.08
C ARG A 137 -2.21 -2.87 15.36
N GLU A 138 -1.28 -2.08 15.86
CA GLU A 138 -0.87 -0.78 15.34
C GLU A 138 0.05 -0.95 14.13
N ASN A 139 0.90 -1.98 14.13
CA ASN A 139 1.85 -2.27 13.07
C ASN A 139 1.69 -3.72 12.56
N PRO A 140 0.59 -4.01 11.84
CA PRO A 140 0.31 -5.35 11.35
C PRO A 140 1.31 -5.77 10.26
N VAL A 141 1.50 -7.08 10.10
CA VAL A 141 2.30 -7.63 9.00
C VAL A 141 1.59 -7.34 7.67
N PRO A 142 2.21 -6.61 6.72
CA PRO A 142 1.57 -6.26 5.47
C PRO A 142 1.45 -7.48 4.55
N VAL A 143 0.28 -7.62 3.92
CA VAL A 143 -0.05 -8.69 2.99
C VAL A 143 -0.56 -8.07 1.69
N PHE A 144 0.02 -8.48 0.56
CA PHE A 144 -0.32 -7.91 -0.75
C PHE A 144 -0.94 -8.92 -1.71
N LYS A 145 -1.07 -10.18 -1.28
CA LYS A 145 -1.77 -11.25 -1.98
C LYS A 145 -2.44 -12.20 -0.99
N TYR A 146 -3.69 -12.55 -1.27
CA TYR A 146 -4.41 -13.59 -0.56
C TYR A 146 -5.25 -14.43 -1.53
N GLU A 147 -5.53 -15.67 -1.13
CA GLU A 147 -6.36 -16.65 -1.83
C GLU A 147 -7.27 -17.38 -0.81
N GLY A 148 -8.44 -17.85 -1.23
CA GLY A 148 -9.35 -18.60 -0.36
C GLY A 148 -9.02 -20.09 -0.28
N THR A 149 -9.36 -20.74 0.84
CA THR A 149 -9.39 -22.21 0.89
C THR A 149 -10.67 -22.69 1.61
N PRO A 150 -11.75 -23.04 0.87
CA PRO A 150 -11.92 -23.01 -0.59
C PRO A 150 -11.97 -21.58 -1.20
N PRO A 151 -11.92 -21.42 -2.53
CA PRO A 151 -11.93 -20.11 -3.19
C PRO A 151 -13.06 -19.20 -2.71
N ILE A 152 -12.76 -17.91 -2.55
CA ILE A 152 -13.73 -16.93 -2.04
C ILE A 152 -14.60 -16.42 -3.19
N THR A 153 -15.82 -16.94 -3.29
CA THR A 153 -16.78 -16.51 -4.32
C THR A 153 -17.97 -15.77 -3.73
N TYR A 154 -18.44 -14.74 -4.44
CA TYR A 154 -19.66 -13.99 -4.08
C TYR A 154 -20.23 -13.27 -5.32
N GLY A 155 -21.55 -13.35 -5.54
CA GLY A 155 -22.20 -12.67 -6.67
C GLY A 155 -21.68 -13.06 -8.05
N GLY A 156 -21.20 -14.30 -8.22
CA GLY A 156 -20.64 -14.81 -9.49
C GLY A 156 -19.17 -14.44 -9.74
N GLY A 157 -18.52 -13.68 -8.85
CA GLY A 157 -17.10 -13.35 -8.91
C GLY A 157 -16.25 -14.09 -7.89
N THR A 158 -14.93 -14.14 -8.12
CA THR A 158 -13.93 -14.63 -7.17
C THR A 158 -13.13 -13.46 -6.60
N TYR A 159 -12.96 -13.42 -5.29
CA TYR A 159 -12.29 -12.35 -4.55
C TYR A 159 -10.93 -12.85 -4.07
N GLU A 160 -9.98 -12.87 -5.00
CA GLU A 160 -8.60 -13.26 -4.77
C GLU A 160 -7.68 -12.29 -5.49
N VAL A 161 -6.45 -12.16 -5.01
CA VAL A 161 -5.49 -11.24 -5.62
C VAL A 161 -4.71 -11.97 -6.70
N SER A 162 -4.92 -11.55 -7.95
CA SER A 162 -4.17 -12.05 -9.11
C SER A 162 -2.67 -11.74 -9.02
N GLY A 163 -1.85 -12.43 -9.81
CA GLY A 163 -0.41 -12.17 -9.86
C GLY A 163 -0.05 -10.72 -10.26
N GLU A 164 -0.78 -10.16 -11.23
CA GLU A 164 -0.61 -8.77 -11.66
C GLU A 164 -1.02 -7.78 -10.56
N ALA A 165 -2.15 -8.02 -9.89
CA ALA A 165 -2.58 -7.21 -8.76
C ALA A 165 -1.59 -7.29 -7.59
N TYR A 166 -1.02 -8.47 -7.33
CA TYR A 166 0.04 -8.64 -6.32
C TYR A 166 1.27 -7.79 -6.65
N LYS A 167 1.75 -7.87 -7.89
CA LYS A 167 2.90 -7.08 -8.36
C LYS A 167 2.62 -5.58 -8.27
N HIS A 168 1.42 -5.15 -8.64
CA HIS A 168 0.97 -3.76 -8.48
C HIS A 168 0.98 -3.32 -7.01
N ASN A 169 0.36 -4.10 -6.12
CA ASN A 169 0.28 -3.81 -4.69
C ASN A 169 1.67 -3.66 -4.05
N VAL A 170 2.60 -4.57 -4.37
CA VAL A 170 4.00 -4.50 -3.91
C VAL A 170 4.70 -3.27 -4.46
N THR A 171 4.50 -2.97 -5.75
CA THR A 171 5.09 -1.78 -6.39
C THR A 171 4.64 -0.50 -5.69
N GLN A 172 3.34 -0.33 -5.45
CA GLN A 172 2.81 0.86 -4.78
C GLN A 172 3.30 0.97 -3.33
N TYR A 173 3.29 -0.13 -2.58
CA TYR A 173 3.80 -0.17 -1.22
C TYR A 173 5.27 0.27 -1.15
N LEU A 174 6.14 -0.38 -1.92
CA LEU A 174 7.57 -0.10 -1.89
C LEU A 174 7.90 1.30 -2.41
N SER A 175 7.14 1.80 -3.39
CA SER A 175 7.39 3.10 -4.00
C SER A 175 6.94 4.27 -3.13
N PHE A 176 5.81 4.14 -2.43
CA PHE A 176 5.11 5.29 -1.83
C PHE A 176 4.75 5.15 -0.36
N MET A 177 4.70 3.94 0.20
CA MET A 177 4.33 3.74 1.61
C MET A 177 5.55 3.64 2.54
N LEU A 178 6.73 3.35 1.99
CA LEU A 178 7.99 3.39 2.73
C LEU A 178 8.63 4.75 2.58
N THR A 179 9.15 5.28 3.69
CA THR A 179 10.05 6.43 3.61
C THR A 179 11.32 6.05 2.86
N LYS A 180 12.01 7.03 2.29
CA LYS A 180 13.26 6.80 1.58
C LYS A 180 14.31 6.14 2.46
N ASP A 181 14.44 6.59 3.71
CA ASP A 181 15.41 6.04 4.67
C ASP A 181 15.09 4.59 5.03
N GLU A 182 13.82 4.25 5.24
CA GLU A 182 13.40 2.87 5.48
C GLU A 182 13.66 1.98 4.28
N PHE A 183 13.40 2.48 3.06
CA PHE A 183 13.64 1.74 1.84
C PHE A 183 15.14 1.49 1.63
N GLU A 184 15.98 2.52 1.74
CA GLU A 184 17.43 2.39 1.60
C GLU A 184 18.04 1.51 2.69
N LYS A 185 17.53 1.55 3.92
CA LYS A 185 17.98 0.65 5.00
C LYS A 185 17.66 -0.82 4.69
N ARG A 186 16.53 -1.09 4.03
CA ARG A 186 16.10 -2.47 3.70
C ARG A 186 16.74 -3.02 2.44
N PHE A 187 16.91 -2.18 1.41
CA PHE A 187 17.27 -2.63 0.06
C PHE A 187 18.56 -2.02 -0.47
N GLY A 188 19.22 -1.15 0.30
CA GLY A 188 20.38 -0.38 -0.13
C GLY A 188 20.02 0.82 -1.00
N LYS A 189 21.00 1.69 -1.21
CA LYS A 189 20.88 2.77 -2.20
C LYS A 189 20.78 2.17 -3.59
N GLN A 190 19.73 2.55 -4.31
CA GLN A 190 19.57 2.17 -5.70
C GLN A 190 20.31 3.20 -6.57
N ASP A 191 21.07 2.71 -7.54
CA ASP A 191 21.63 3.56 -8.58
C ASP A 191 20.48 4.26 -9.34
N LYS A 192 20.65 5.56 -9.59
CA LYS A 192 19.64 6.41 -10.22
C LYS A 192 19.53 6.17 -11.71
#